data_AF-A0AAN7PAZ1-F1
#
_entry.id   AF-A0AAN7PAZ1-F1
#
_cell.length_a   1.000
_cell.length_b   1.000
_cell.length_c   1.000
_cell.angle_alpha   90.00
_cell.angle_beta   90.00
_cell.angle_gamma   90.00
#
_symmetry.space_group_name_H-M   'P 1'
#
loop_
_entity.id
_entity.type
_entity.pdbx_description
1 polymer ?
#
loop_
_entity_poly.entity_id
_entity_poly.type
_entity_poly.pdbx_seq_one_letter_code
_entity_poly.pdbx_strand_id
1 'polypeptide(L)'
;MELILVLFLFGTSCYVNASFRDSYCNFKQVDEELTCSKMQSIDDINKETHGLKHEDLKSLILTDFNTPNLVLSKLFILPHLSELSTKFSNIHKLSSETVRDESILMKHLDLSSSNLQEIYPHTFKDFQELEILNVGNNKLFSLNKNVFSGLTNLKKLVLYRNKIKIIPSNLFDNLVTLEILDLDNNDIYTLDYDSFKSLRNLKHLNISNNELTEVPTDIFRSLSQLIELRLEHNNISAIHKDAFNLLDALKYLHLSKNYFTMIDCNAFTKLNAIEQFYLSSSGIKVLDHNCFSDMTNLNEIDVSFNYFTDIPPLSRHIKILAIYGNRITRLPRRVFFKYTNLEKLFLQNNEIHEIEYRAFKGLSRLTELFLFGNKLSHCETGVFKNLNNLKVLNLSFNKLERIAYELFTLPSLEKLYLVSNKLKVLNNNSFSNLLNLQELYLSYNRIDSLPNRMFTNLKSLILLKLDHNNIDYLQNGCFSGLEKLQVLVLSSNNIINIHHKVFAGLASVKFIDFANNKLQFIDGETFQALPKLKILNLDNNEIFNLMLNELKNVPNLKYIGLNGNFLEDSVLEQFYSHYHNYHTSTLQNLLD
;
A
#
# COMPACT_ATOMS: atom_id res chain seq x y z
N MET A 1 8.16 -26.10 9.93
CA MET A 1 7.37 -26.36 11.15
C MET A 1 6.40 -25.20 11.26
N GLU A 2 5.19 -25.38 10.74
CA GLU A 2 3.97 -25.64 11.52
C GLU A 2 3.56 -24.38 12.33
N LEU A 3 2.33 -23.85 12.32
CA LEU A 3 1.05 -24.18 11.71
C LEU A 3 0.14 -22.92 11.91
N ILE A 4 -0.61 -22.52 10.88
CA ILE A 4 -2.07 -22.24 10.87
C ILE A 4 -2.71 -21.30 11.94
N LEU A 5 -3.39 -20.22 11.52
CA LEU A 5 -4.87 -20.09 11.37
C LEU A 5 -5.27 -18.63 11.08
N VAL A 6 -5.81 -18.37 9.88
CA VAL A 6 -6.47 -17.11 9.49
C VAL A 6 -7.97 -17.26 9.70
N LEU A 7 -8.55 -16.21 10.26
CA LEU A 7 -9.93 -16.05 10.72
C LEU A 7 -10.98 -16.23 9.62
N PHE A 8 -12.01 -17.04 9.94
CA PHE A 8 -13.33 -17.02 9.30
C PHE A 8 -14.11 -15.78 9.75
N LEU A 9 -14.60 -14.98 8.81
CA LEU A 9 -15.65 -13.98 9.04
C LEU A 9 -17.00 -14.62 8.67
N PHE A 10 -17.80 -14.97 9.67
CA PHE A 10 -19.24 -15.17 9.50
C PHE A 10 -19.95 -13.86 9.85
N GLY A 11 -20.52 -13.22 8.84
CA GLY A 11 -21.55 -12.20 9.01
C GLY A 11 -22.89 -12.88 9.31
N THR A 12 -23.50 -12.50 10.43
CA THR A 12 -24.81 -12.94 10.86
C THR A 12 -25.91 -12.19 10.10
N SER A 13 -26.77 -12.92 9.38
CA SER A 13 -28.15 -12.48 9.14
C SER A 13 -29.09 -13.68 9.13
N CYS A 14 -30.19 -13.54 9.85
CA CYS A 14 -31.20 -14.55 10.18
C CYS A 14 -31.65 -15.42 8.98
N TYR A 15 -31.57 -16.75 9.13
CA TYR A 15 -32.27 -17.72 8.29
C TYR A 15 -33.35 -18.43 9.10
N VAL A 16 -34.51 -18.60 8.47
CA VAL A 16 -35.58 -19.50 8.91
C VAL A 16 -35.04 -20.93 8.83
N ASN A 17 -34.95 -21.59 9.98
CA ASN A 17 -34.50 -22.98 10.11
C ASN A 17 -35.54 -23.94 9.52
N ALA A 18 -35.23 -24.52 8.36
CA ALA A 18 -35.61 -25.91 8.08
C ALA A 18 -34.38 -26.76 8.45
N SER A 19 -34.47 -27.51 9.55
CA SER A 19 -33.39 -28.34 10.06
C SER A 19 -33.19 -29.59 9.19
N PHE A 20 -32.18 -29.59 8.33
CA PHE A 20 -31.69 -30.79 7.65
C PHE A 20 -30.53 -31.37 8.47
N ARG A 21 -30.84 -32.29 9.40
CA ARG A 21 -29.82 -33.10 10.07
C ARG A 21 -29.47 -34.24 9.11
N ASP A 22 -28.24 -34.19 8.59
CA ASP A 22 -27.50 -35.24 7.84
C ASP A 22 -27.13 -34.95 6.37
N SER A 23 -27.47 -33.79 5.79
CA SER A 23 -26.95 -33.42 4.46
C SER A 23 -25.64 -32.63 4.57
N TYR A 24 -24.59 -33.08 3.86
CA TYR A 24 -23.34 -32.32 3.73
C TYR A 24 -23.46 -31.14 2.76
N CYS A 25 -24.69 -30.88 2.32
CA CYS A 25 -25.10 -29.83 1.42
C CYS A 25 -26.06 -28.84 2.09
N ASN A 26 -25.91 -27.56 1.75
CA ASN A 26 -26.74 -26.44 2.21
C ASN A 26 -27.26 -25.67 0.99
N PHE A 27 -28.58 -25.46 0.92
CA PHE A 27 -29.24 -24.77 -0.18
C PHE A 27 -29.69 -23.37 0.23
N LYS A 28 -29.31 -22.36 -0.56
CA LYS A 28 -29.79 -20.98 -0.43
C LYS A 28 -30.82 -20.69 -1.51
N GLN A 29 -32.08 -20.59 -1.10
CA GLN A 29 -33.19 -20.38 -2.03
C GLN A 29 -33.15 -19.04 -2.78
N VAL A 30 -32.57 -17.99 -2.19
CA VAL A 30 -32.48 -16.65 -2.81
C VAL A 30 -31.53 -16.66 -4.01
N ASP A 31 -30.45 -17.42 -3.92
CA ASP A 31 -29.38 -17.48 -4.93
C ASP A 31 -29.51 -18.74 -5.81
N GLU A 32 -30.51 -19.59 -5.54
CA GLU A 32 -30.66 -20.92 -6.17
C GLU A 32 -29.32 -21.71 -6.14
N GLU A 33 -28.62 -21.59 -5.01
CA GLU A 33 -27.24 -22.05 -4.80
C GLU A 33 -27.22 -23.25 -3.85
N LEU A 34 -26.57 -24.34 -4.26
CA LEU A 34 -26.28 -25.49 -3.41
C LEU A 34 -24.78 -25.55 -3.10
N THR A 35 -24.41 -25.54 -1.82
CA THR A 35 -23.03 -25.73 -1.36
C THR A 35 -22.88 -27.09 -0.70
N CYS A 36 -21.96 -27.93 -1.17
CA CYS A 36 -21.71 -29.27 -0.66
C CYS A 36 -20.25 -29.45 -0.20
N SER A 37 -20.03 -30.21 0.88
CA SER A 37 -18.71 -30.33 1.54
C SER A 37 -18.14 -31.75 1.65
N LYS A 38 -18.82 -32.81 1.17
CA LYS A 38 -18.31 -34.19 1.25
C LYS A 38 -18.77 -35.12 0.12
N MET A 39 -19.02 -34.59 -1.07
CA MET A 39 -19.42 -35.42 -2.21
C MET A 39 -18.22 -36.24 -2.74
N GLN A 40 -18.48 -37.49 -3.15
CA GLN A 40 -17.47 -38.38 -3.76
C GLN A 40 -17.62 -38.49 -5.28
N SER A 41 -18.81 -38.23 -5.82
CA SER A 41 -19.08 -38.11 -7.25
C SER A 41 -20.10 -37.02 -7.50
N ILE A 42 -20.11 -36.45 -8.71
CA ILE A 42 -21.17 -35.52 -9.14
C ILE A 42 -22.54 -36.22 -9.15
N ASP A 43 -22.56 -37.54 -9.35
CA ASP A 43 -23.77 -38.37 -9.37
C ASP A 43 -24.45 -38.43 -7.98
N ASP A 44 -23.72 -38.12 -6.90
CA ASP A 44 -24.28 -38.08 -5.55
C ASP A 44 -25.25 -36.90 -5.35
N ILE A 45 -25.27 -35.92 -6.26
CA ILE A 45 -26.15 -34.75 -6.12
C ILE A 45 -27.62 -35.13 -6.03
N ASN A 46 -28.02 -36.21 -6.72
CA ASN A 46 -29.40 -36.71 -6.73
C ASN A 46 -29.84 -37.23 -5.34
N LYS A 47 -28.89 -37.64 -4.49
CA LYS A 47 -29.18 -38.08 -3.12
C LYS A 47 -29.26 -36.90 -2.16
N GLU A 48 -28.41 -35.90 -2.35
CA GLU A 48 -28.25 -34.77 -1.45
C GLU A 48 -29.28 -33.65 -1.66
N THR A 49 -29.97 -33.62 -2.82
CA THR A 49 -30.96 -32.57 -3.14
C THR A 49 -32.32 -32.73 -2.45
N HIS A 50 -32.60 -33.87 -1.78
CA HIS A 50 -33.77 -34.15 -0.92
C HIS A 50 -35.11 -33.45 -1.32
N GLY A 51 -35.45 -33.41 -2.61
CA GLY A 51 -36.71 -32.85 -3.12
C GLY A 51 -36.61 -31.50 -3.86
N LEU A 52 -35.41 -30.90 -3.97
CA LEU A 52 -35.14 -29.84 -4.95
C LEU A 52 -35.21 -30.42 -6.37
N LYS A 53 -35.94 -29.76 -7.27
CA LYS A 53 -35.89 -30.12 -8.69
C LYS A 53 -34.57 -29.65 -9.27
N HIS A 54 -33.94 -30.46 -10.11
CA HIS A 54 -32.70 -30.08 -10.80
C HIS A 54 -32.85 -28.82 -11.67
N GLU A 55 -34.08 -28.51 -12.10
CA GLU A 55 -34.42 -27.28 -12.81
C GLU A 55 -34.31 -26.01 -11.95
N ASP A 56 -34.39 -26.13 -10.62
CA ASP A 56 -34.36 -24.99 -9.70
C ASP A 56 -32.92 -24.60 -9.29
N LEU A 57 -31.89 -25.31 -9.77
CA LEU A 57 -30.50 -25.12 -9.35
C LEU A 57 -29.71 -24.33 -10.41
N LYS A 58 -29.28 -23.11 -10.07
CA LYS A 58 -28.44 -22.26 -10.92
C LYS A 58 -26.98 -22.24 -10.53
N SER A 59 -26.66 -22.45 -9.25
CA SER A 59 -25.29 -22.41 -8.75
C SER A 59 -24.95 -23.63 -7.90
N LEU A 60 -23.79 -24.22 -8.13
CA LEU A 60 -23.28 -25.37 -7.39
C LEU A 60 -21.85 -25.08 -6.91
N ILE A 61 -21.65 -25.17 -5.60
CA ILE A 61 -20.35 -25.00 -4.96
C ILE A 61 -19.97 -26.32 -4.28
N LEU A 62 -18.90 -26.94 -4.76
CA LEU A 62 -18.33 -28.16 -4.22
C LEU A 62 -17.02 -27.81 -3.49
N THR A 63 -17.01 -28.05 -2.19
CA THR A 63 -15.84 -27.94 -1.30
C THR A 63 -15.46 -29.33 -0.82
N ASP A 64 -14.16 -29.55 -0.57
CA ASP A 64 -13.61 -30.85 -0.15
C ASP A 64 -14.02 -32.04 -1.05
N PHE A 65 -14.36 -31.76 -2.31
CA PHE A 65 -14.79 -32.76 -3.28
C PHE A 65 -13.58 -33.53 -3.81
N ASN A 66 -13.56 -34.84 -3.62
CA ASN A 66 -12.38 -35.67 -3.93
C ASN A 66 -12.66 -36.64 -5.08
N THR A 67 -12.48 -36.14 -6.31
CA THR A 67 -12.61 -36.93 -7.54
C THR A 67 -11.35 -36.81 -8.39
N PRO A 68 -10.45 -37.80 -8.41
CA PRO A 68 -9.19 -37.71 -9.14
C PRO A 68 -9.34 -37.37 -10.63
N ASN A 69 -10.46 -37.75 -11.26
CA ASN A 69 -10.82 -37.36 -12.61
C ASN A 69 -12.26 -36.85 -12.64
N LEU A 70 -12.44 -35.55 -12.88
CA LEU A 70 -13.77 -34.96 -13.05
C LEU A 70 -14.14 -34.96 -14.55
N VAL A 71 -15.30 -35.54 -14.85
CA VAL A 71 -15.88 -35.56 -16.20
C VAL A 71 -16.99 -34.52 -16.24
N LEU A 72 -16.74 -33.38 -16.90
CA LEU A 72 -17.68 -32.25 -16.90
C LEU A 72 -18.99 -32.56 -17.63
N SER A 73 -18.96 -33.49 -18.61
CA SER A 73 -20.17 -33.85 -19.35
C SER A 73 -21.28 -34.36 -18.44
N LYS A 74 -20.96 -35.02 -17.32
CA LYS A 74 -21.94 -35.50 -16.32
C LYS A 74 -22.82 -34.41 -15.70
N LEU A 75 -22.44 -33.14 -15.85
CA LEU A 75 -23.24 -32.01 -15.37
C LEU A 75 -24.54 -31.80 -16.16
N PHE A 76 -24.75 -32.51 -17.28
CA PHE A 76 -26.02 -32.47 -18.04
C PHE A 76 -27.25 -32.76 -17.16
N ILE A 77 -27.07 -33.48 -16.06
CA ILE A 77 -28.16 -33.75 -15.09
C ILE A 77 -28.69 -32.47 -14.41
N LEU A 78 -27.99 -31.33 -14.53
CA LEU A 78 -28.36 -30.02 -13.99
C LEU A 78 -28.53 -29.01 -15.14
N PRO A 79 -29.68 -29.03 -15.86
CA PRO A 79 -29.83 -28.34 -17.15
C PRO A 79 -29.83 -26.80 -17.05
N HIS A 80 -30.11 -26.23 -15.88
CA HIS A 80 -30.14 -24.79 -15.63
C HIS A 80 -28.92 -24.26 -14.86
N LEU A 81 -27.91 -25.12 -14.65
CA LEU A 81 -26.71 -24.73 -13.92
C LEU A 81 -25.91 -23.68 -14.72
N SER A 82 -25.88 -22.45 -14.19
CA SER A 82 -25.11 -21.35 -14.75
C SER A 82 -23.74 -21.20 -14.09
N GLU A 83 -23.58 -21.67 -12.85
CA GLU A 83 -22.35 -21.50 -12.08
C GLU A 83 -21.91 -22.81 -11.42
N LEU A 84 -20.63 -23.16 -11.58
CA LEU A 84 -20.00 -24.25 -10.86
C LEU A 84 -18.69 -23.77 -10.24
N SER A 85 -18.54 -23.99 -8.95
CA SER A 85 -17.26 -23.87 -8.26
C SER A 85 -16.86 -25.22 -7.65
N THR A 86 -15.63 -25.65 -7.87
CA THR A 86 -15.02 -26.81 -7.20
C THR A 86 -13.80 -26.36 -6.40
N LYS A 87 -13.81 -25.12 -5.92
CA LYS A 87 -12.64 -24.55 -5.26
C LYS A 87 -12.24 -25.38 -4.04
N PHE A 88 -10.93 -25.61 -3.89
CA PHE A 88 -10.37 -26.45 -2.81
C PHE A 88 -10.76 -27.93 -2.90
N SER A 89 -11.16 -28.39 -4.08
CA SER A 89 -11.39 -29.81 -4.35
C SER A 89 -10.08 -30.54 -4.65
N ASN A 90 -10.14 -31.86 -4.79
CA ASN A 90 -9.01 -32.68 -5.19
C ASN A 90 -9.31 -33.39 -6.52
N ILE A 91 -9.14 -32.64 -7.60
CA ILE A 91 -9.34 -33.05 -9.00
C ILE A 91 -7.98 -33.02 -9.70
N HIS A 92 -7.43 -34.19 -10.04
CA HIS A 92 -6.12 -34.24 -10.71
C HIS A 92 -6.24 -34.02 -12.21
N LYS A 93 -7.31 -34.53 -12.83
CA LYS A 93 -7.54 -34.47 -14.28
C LYS A 93 -8.93 -33.96 -14.60
N LEU A 94 -9.02 -33.22 -15.70
CA LEU A 94 -10.28 -32.74 -16.24
C LEU A 94 -10.46 -33.24 -17.67
N SER A 95 -11.64 -33.79 -17.95
CA SER A 95 -12.02 -34.35 -19.24
C SER A 95 -13.46 -33.98 -19.60
N SER A 96 -13.77 -34.00 -20.90
CA SER A 96 -15.14 -34.14 -21.35
C SER A 96 -15.28 -35.31 -22.31
N GLU A 97 -16.43 -35.99 -22.21
CA GLU A 97 -16.96 -36.78 -23.31
C GLU A 97 -17.96 -35.87 -24.06
N THR A 98 -17.95 -35.89 -25.39
CA THR A 98 -18.85 -35.06 -26.22
C THR A 98 -20.31 -35.22 -25.78
N VAL A 99 -20.98 -34.12 -25.42
CA VAL A 99 -22.42 -34.15 -25.12
C VAL A 99 -23.15 -34.08 -26.46
N ARG A 100 -23.88 -35.14 -26.83
CA ARG A 100 -24.40 -35.27 -28.20
C ARG A 100 -25.65 -34.44 -28.51
N ASP A 101 -26.36 -33.89 -27.53
CA ASP A 101 -27.71 -33.35 -27.79
C ASP A 101 -28.22 -32.20 -26.86
N GLU A 102 -27.39 -31.56 -26.03
CA GLU A 102 -27.88 -30.52 -25.09
C GLU A 102 -26.95 -29.29 -25.01
N SER A 103 -27.54 -28.07 -25.00
CA SER A 103 -26.82 -26.81 -24.82
C SER A 103 -26.52 -26.56 -23.33
N ILE A 104 -25.24 -26.59 -22.94
CA ILE A 104 -24.83 -26.27 -21.57
C ILE A 104 -24.89 -24.75 -21.37
N LEU A 105 -25.73 -24.29 -20.44
CA LEU A 105 -25.96 -22.86 -20.13
C LEU A 105 -24.96 -22.27 -19.13
N MET A 106 -23.89 -22.99 -18.82
CA MET A 106 -22.91 -22.59 -17.82
C MET A 106 -22.16 -21.32 -18.25
N LYS A 107 -22.20 -20.30 -17.38
CA LYS A 107 -21.54 -19.01 -17.56
C LYS A 107 -20.26 -18.89 -16.76
N HIS A 108 -20.23 -19.42 -15.55
CA HIS A 108 -19.08 -19.31 -14.65
C HIS A 108 -18.60 -20.68 -14.19
N LEU A 109 -17.31 -20.96 -14.42
CA LEU A 109 -16.67 -22.20 -14.00
C LEU A 109 -15.39 -21.89 -13.22
N ASP A 110 -15.40 -22.19 -11.92
CA ASP A 110 -14.25 -22.03 -11.03
C ASP A 110 -13.72 -23.40 -10.58
N LEU A 111 -12.57 -23.77 -11.13
CA LEU A 111 -11.81 -24.97 -10.80
C LEU A 111 -10.48 -24.60 -10.11
N SER A 112 -10.42 -23.44 -9.46
CA SER A 112 -9.20 -22.96 -8.83
C SER A 112 -8.88 -23.73 -7.55
N SER A 113 -7.59 -23.88 -7.25
CA SER A 113 -7.15 -24.60 -6.04
C SER A 113 -7.65 -26.04 -5.96
N SER A 114 -7.82 -26.70 -7.12
CA SER A 114 -8.40 -28.05 -7.20
C SER A 114 -7.37 -29.15 -7.42
N ASN A 115 -6.06 -28.89 -7.28
CA ASN A 115 -4.96 -29.83 -7.58
C ASN A 115 -4.87 -30.30 -9.05
N LEU A 116 -5.46 -29.57 -10.00
CA LEU A 116 -5.46 -29.95 -11.42
C LEU A 116 -4.05 -30.01 -11.99
N GLN A 117 -3.70 -31.12 -12.62
CA GLN A 117 -2.41 -31.37 -13.26
C GLN A 117 -2.53 -31.38 -14.79
N GLU A 118 -3.69 -31.79 -15.31
CA GLU A 118 -3.93 -31.96 -16.74
C GLU A 118 -5.38 -31.64 -17.11
N ILE A 119 -5.55 -30.94 -18.23
CA ILE A 119 -6.86 -30.71 -18.87
C ILE A 119 -6.78 -31.26 -20.28
N TYR A 120 -7.64 -32.22 -20.62
CA TYR A 120 -7.61 -32.83 -21.94
C TYR A 120 -8.08 -31.87 -23.05
N PRO A 121 -7.65 -32.06 -24.31
CA PRO A 121 -8.09 -31.25 -25.43
C PRO A 121 -9.61 -31.27 -25.60
N HIS A 122 -10.22 -30.17 -26.06
CA HIS A 122 -11.66 -30.05 -26.31
C HIS A 122 -12.56 -30.25 -25.06
N THR A 123 -11.99 -30.26 -23.85
CA THR A 123 -12.75 -30.42 -22.61
C THR A 123 -13.88 -29.39 -22.46
N PHE A 124 -13.68 -28.17 -22.97
CA PHE A 124 -14.68 -27.10 -22.89
C PHE A 124 -15.46 -26.85 -24.20
N LYS A 125 -15.40 -27.76 -25.17
CA LYS A 125 -15.95 -27.54 -26.52
C LYS A 125 -17.43 -27.19 -26.55
N ASP A 126 -18.20 -27.76 -25.63
CA ASP A 126 -19.66 -27.64 -25.58
C ASP A 126 -20.12 -26.48 -24.66
N PHE A 127 -19.19 -25.78 -23.99
CA PHE A 127 -19.46 -24.68 -23.04
C PHE A 127 -19.48 -23.30 -23.73
N GLN A 128 -20.32 -23.14 -24.76
CA GLN A 128 -20.31 -21.94 -25.61
C GLN A 128 -20.81 -20.67 -24.89
N GLU A 129 -21.62 -20.81 -23.84
CA GLU A 129 -22.13 -19.70 -23.03
C GLU A 129 -21.17 -19.27 -21.90
N LEU A 130 -20.01 -19.94 -21.76
CA LEU A 130 -19.09 -19.69 -20.67
C LEU A 130 -18.44 -18.31 -20.81
N GLU A 131 -18.64 -17.45 -19.82
CA GLU A 131 -18.11 -16.09 -19.75
C GLU A 131 -16.85 -16.01 -18.87
N ILE A 132 -16.76 -16.83 -17.82
CA ILE A 132 -15.64 -16.85 -16.87
C ILE A 132 -15.14 -18.27 -16.65
N LEU A 133 -13.85 -18.49 -16.89
CA LEU A 133 -13.15 -19.73 -16.58
C LEU A 133 -11.98 -19.43 -15.66
N ASN A 134 -11.99 -20.01 -14.46
CA ASN A 134 -10.90 -19.94 -13.51
C ASN A 134 -10.30 -21.33 -13.26
N VAL A 135 -9.04 -21.50 -13.65
CA VAL A 135 -8.24 -22.71 -13.39
C VAL A 135 -6.94 -22.34 -12.67
N GLY A 136 -6.91 -21.21 -11.98
CA GLY A 136 -5.75 -20.71 -11.23
C GLY A 136 -5.43 -21.52 -9.97
N ASN A 137 -4.23 -21.31 -9.44
CA ASN A 137 -3.71 -21.99 -8.24
C ASN A 137 -3.78 -23.53 -8.34
N ASN A 138 -3.34 -24.09 -9.47
CA ASN A 138 -3.32 -25.51 -9.74
C ASN A 138 -1.88 -25.98 -10.03
N LYS A 139 -1.72 -27.17 -10.62
CA LYS A 139 -0.43 -27.81 -10.94
C LYS A 139 -0.26 -28.02 -12.45
N LEU A 140 -0.94 -27.21 -13.27
CA LEU A 140 -0.90 -27.34 -14.72
C LEU A 140 0.50 -26.99 -15.23
N PHE A 141 1.19 -27.96 -15.85
CA PHE A 141 2.56 -27.76 -16.36
C PHE A 141 2.60 -27.48 -17.87
N SER A 142 1.54 -27.87 -18.59
CA SER A 142 1.39 -27.63 -20.03
C SER A 142 -0.09 -27.53 -20.38
N LEU A 143 -0.39 -26.86 -21.49
CA LEU A 143 -1.73 -26.77 -22.04
C LEU A 143 -1.72 -27.29 -23.47
N ASN A 144 -2.74 -28.03 -23.85
CA ASN A 144 -2.94 -28.38 -25.25
C ASN A 144 -3.54 -27.18 -26.00
N LYS A 145 -3.10 -26.93 -27.24
CA LYS A 145 -3.61 -25.82 -28.08
C LYS A 145 -5.14 -25.82 -28.28
N ASN A 146 -5.79 -26.98 -28.16
CA ASN A 146 -7.24 -27.14 -28.34
C ASN A 146 -8.02 -27.18 -27.02
N VAL A 147 -7.39 -26.91 -25.87
CA VAL A 147 -8.06 -27.01 -24.56
C VAL A 147 -9.25 -26.05 -24.46
N PHE A 148 -9.11 -24.82 -24.96
CA PHE A 148 -10.15 -23.78 -24.94
C PHE A 148 -10.98 -23.70 -26.23
N SER A 149 -10.96 -24.77 -27.05
CA SER A 149 -11.82 -24.86 -28.23
C SER A 149 -13.29 -24.68 -27.81
N GLY A 150 -14.07 -23.93 -28.58
CA GLY A 150 -15.52 -23.73 -28.35
C GLY A 150 -15.91 -22.57 -27.42
N LEU A 151 -14.94 -21.98 -26.69
CA LEU A 151 -15.19 -20.90 -25.72
C LEU A 151 -15.30 -19.51 -26.38
N THR A 152 -16.28 -19.32 -27.26
CA THR A 152 -16.41 -18.10 -28.10
C THR A 152 -16.96 -16.88 -27.36
N ASN A 153 -17.64 -17.06 -26.22
CA ASN A 153 -18.18 -15.99 -25.38
C ASN A 153 -17.34 -15.69 -24.11
N LEU A 154 -16.17 -16.31 -23.98
CA LEU A 154 -15.34 -16.19 -22.79
C LEU A 154 -14.76 -14.78 -22.66
N LYS A 155 -15.10 -14.08 -21.58
CA LYS A 155 -14.64 -12.73 -21.26
C LYS A 155 -13.45 -12.73 -20.31
N LYS A 156 -13.34 -13.72 -19.43
CA LYS A 156 -12.27 -13.81 -18.42
C LYS A 156 -11.70 -15.20 -18.33
N LEU A 157 -10.39 -15.31 -18.52
CA LEU A 157 -9.62 -16.54 -18.36
C LEU A 157 -8.53 -16.35 -17.32
N VAL A 158 -8.56 -17.19 -16.29
CA VAL A 158 -7.64 -17.10 -15.14
C VAL A 158 -6.83 -18.38 -15.02
N LEU A 159 -5.52 -18.25 -15.15
CA LEU A 159 -4.51 -19.32 -15.18
C LEU A 159 -3.38 -19.08 -14.17
N TYR A 160 -3.52 -18.09 -13.27
CA TYR A 160 -2.46 -17.70 -12.34
C TYR A 160 -1.99 -18.86 -11.43
N ARG A 161 -0.77 -18.80 -10.87
CA ARG A 161 -0.21 -19.81 -9.93
C ARG A 161 -0.36 -21.24 -10.44
N ASN A 162 0.20 -21.49 -11.62
CA ASN A 162 0.35 -22.82 -12.18
C ASN A 162 1.84 -23.10 -12.43
N LYS A 163 2.18 -24.05 -13.32
CA LYS A 163 3.54 -24.42 -13.70
C LYS A 163 3.74 -24.38 -15.22
N ILE A 164 2.97 -23.53 -15.90
CA ILE A 164 2.97 -23.44 -17.36
C ILE A 164 4.29 -22.82 -17.80
N LYS A 165 5.02 -23.52 -18.68
CA LYS A 165 6.31 -23.06 -19.20
C LYS A 165 6.27 -22.40 -20.56
N ILE A 166 5.31 -22.82 -21.39
CA ILE A 166 5.19 -22.40 -22.79
C ILE A 166 3.71 -22.20 -23.07
N ILE A 167 3.38 -21.09 -23.74
CA ILE A 167 2.07 -20.89 -24.36
C ILE A 167 2.14 -21.47 -25.78
N PRO A 168 1.48 -22.60 -26.08
CA PRO A 168 1.46 -23.15 -27.43
C PRO A 168 0.90 -22.13 -28.42
N SER A 169 1.43 -22.14 -29.65
CA SER A 169 0.88 -21.32 -30.72
C SER A 169 -0.61 -21.65 -30.93
N ASN A 170 -1.43 -20.60 -31.16
CA ASN A 170 -2.87 -20.69 -31.38
C ASN A 170 -3.71 -21.16 -30.16
N LEU A 171 -3.13 -21.23 -28.94
CA LEU A 171 -3.89 -21.62 -27.73
C LEU A 171 -5.18 -20.80 -27.53
N PHE A 172 -5.16 -19.54 -27.92
CA PHE A 172 -6.25 -18.59 -27.69
C PHE A 172 -7.07 -18.23 -28.95
N ASP A 173 -6.95 -18.99 -30.05
CA ASP A 173 -7.54 -18.59 -31.35
C ASP A 173 -9.06 -18.43 -31.35
N ASN A 174 -9.79 -19.10 -30.46
CA ASN A 174 -11.25 -18.99 -30.34
C ASN A 174 -11.73 -17.90 -29.37
N LEU A 175 -10.82 -17.30 -28.59
CA LEU A 175 -11.16 -16.42 -27.47
C LEU A 175 -11.29 -14.95 -27.91
N VAL A 176 -12.05 -14.70 -28.96
CA VAL A 176 -12.14 -13.37 -29.59
C VAL A 176 -12.88 -12.33 -28.74
N THR A 177 -13.68 -12.76 -27.78
CA THR A 177 -14.44 -11.91 -26.83
C THR A 177 -13.70 -11.67 -25.50
N LEU A 178 -12.51 -12.25 -25.34
CA LEU A 178 -11.76 -12.20 -24.09
C LEU A 178 -11.31 -10.78 -23.76
N GLU A 179 -11.65 -10.32 -22.56
CA GLU A 179 -11.29 -9.01 -22.03
C GLU A 179 -10.18 -9.08 -20.98
N ILE A 180 -10.10 -10.19 -20.23
CA ILE A 180 -9.14 -10.37 -19.13
C ILE A 180 -8.43 -11.72 -19.29
N LEU A 181 -7.11 -11.69 -19.36
CA LEU A 181 -6.24 -12.86 -19.34
C LEU A 181 -5.21 -12.72 -18.20
N ASP A 182 -5.27 -13.66 -17.25
CA ASP A 182 -4.36 -13.69 -16.11
C ASP A 182 -3.49 -14.96 -16.12
N LEU A 183 -2.19 -14.78 -16.36
CA LEU A 183 -1.14 -15.80 -16.43
C LEU A 183 -0.08 -15.59 -15.32
N ASP A 184 -0.37 -14.77 -14.31
CA ASP A 184 0.55 -14.47 -13.21
C ASP A 184 1.13 -15.73 -12.54
N ASN A 185 2.38 -15.68 -12.11
CA ASN A 185 2.98 -16.72 -11.27
C ASN A 185 2.94 -18.09 -11.94
N ASN A 186 3.51 -18.15 -13.14
CA ASN A 186 3.80 -19.37 -13.89
C ASN A 186 5.31 -19.43 -14.17
N ASP A 187 5.74 -20.41 -14.96
CA ASP A 187 7.14 -20.61 -15.31
C ASP A 187 7.39 -20.23 -16.79
N ILE A 188 6.62 -19.28 -17.34
CA ILE A 188 6.64 -18.93 -18.77
C ILE A 188 7.92 -18.17 -19.10
N TYR A 189 8.77 -18.74 -19.95
CA TYR A 189 10.09 -18.16 -20.27
C TYR A 189 10.18 -17.55 -21.68
N THR A 190 9.21 -17.83 -22.55
CA THR A 190 9.16 -17.30 -23.93
C THR A 190 7.72 -17.10 -24.42
N LEU A 191 7.55 -16.24 -25.42
CA LEU A 191 6.29 -15.97 -26.11
C LEU A 191 6.49 -16.12 -27.61
N ASP A 192 5.65 -16.90 -28.27
CA ASP A 192 5.63 -16.97 -29.73
C ASP A 192 5.00 -15.69 -30.29
N TYR A 193 5.51 -15.21 -31.43
CA TYR A 193 5.05 -13.98 -32.10
C TYR A 193 3.52 -13.87 -32.29
N ASP A 194 2.84 -15.01 -32.44
CA ASP A 194 1.40 -15.10 -32.67
C ASP A 194 0.59 -15.53 -31.43
N SER A 195 1.21 -15.62 -30.25
CA SER A 195 0.55 -16.10 -29.01
C SER A 195 -0.75 -15.34 -28.70
N PHE A 196 -0.82 -14.03 -28.97
CA PHE A 196 -1.98 -13.20 -28.64
C PHE A 196 -2.75 -12.65 -29.86
N LYS A 197 -2.47 -13.13 -31.07
CA LYS A 197 -2.96 -12.52 -32.33
C LYS A 197 -4.49 -12.37 -32.41
N SER A 198 -5.23 -13.26 -31.73
CA SER A 198 -6.69 -13.39 -31.82
C SER A 198 -7.44 -12.58 -30.73
N LEU A 199 -6.74 -12.09 -29.71
CA LEU A 199 -7.32 -11.46 -28.51
C LEU A 199 -7.62 -9.95 -28.69
N ARG A 200 -8.39 -9.61 -29.74
CA ARG A 200 -8.58 -8.20 -30.17
C ARG A 200 -9.38 -7.32 -29.19
N ASN A 201 -10.17 -7.93 -28.31
CA ASN A 201 -10.98 -7.24 -27.29
C ASN A 201 -10.31 -7.24 -25.90
N LEU A 202 -9.05 -7.71 -25.80
CA LEU A 202 -8.36 -7.82 -24.52
C LEU A 202 -8.09 -6.44 -23.94
N LYS A 203 -8.50 -6.23 -22.69
CA LYS A 203 -8.33 -4.99 -21.93
C LYS A 203 -7.26 -5.13 -20.85
N HIS A 204 -7.15 -6.30 -20.23
CA HIS A 204 -6.19 -6.57 -19.16
C HIS A 204 -5.40 -7.84 -19.45
N LEU A 205 -4.08 -7.71 -19.52
CA LEU A 205 -3.15 -8.81 -19.68
C LEU A 205 -2.15 -8.83 -18.54
N ASN A 206 -2.17 -9.90 -17.76
CA ASN A 206 -1.22 -10.11 -16.68
C ASN A 206 -0.33 -11.32 -16.98
N ILE A 207 0.97 -11.09 -17.19
CA ILE A 207 2.00 -12.12 -17.34
C ILE A 207 3.16 -11.83 -16.36
N SER A 208 2.82 -11.22 -15.20
CA SER A 208 3.80 -10.97 -14.15
C SER A 208 4.25 -12.25 -13.45
N ASN A 209 5.35 -12.18 -12.69
CA ASN A 209 5.90 -13.31 -11.94
C ASN A 209 6.11 -14.56 -12.82
N ASN A 210 6.81 -14.38 -13.95
CA ASN A 210 7.16 -15.44 -14.88
C ASN A 210 8.68 -15.40 -15.15
N GLU A 211 9.18 -16.15 -16.12
CA GLU A 211 10.60 -16.26 -16.44
C GLU A 211 10.98 -15.58 -17.78
N LEU A 212 10.14 -14.66 -18.29
CA LEU A 212 10.37 -14.01 -19.59
C LEU A 212 11.70 -13.25 -19.61
N THR A 213 12.50 -13.44 -20.64
CA THR A 213 13.83 -12.82 -20.79
C THR A 213 13.85 -11.61 -21.72
N GLU A 214 12.84 -11.48 -22.57
CA GLU A 214 12.65 -10.38 -23.53
C GLU A 214 11.16 -10.15 -23.79
N VAL A 215 10.82 -8.97 -24.33
CA VAL A 215 9.52 -8.70 -24.94
C VAL A 215 9.73 -8.71 -26.46
N PRO A 216 9.27 -9.74 -27.19
CA PRO A 216 9.44 -9.81 -28.64
C PRO A 216 8.77 -8.62 -29.35
N THR A 217 9.36 -8.15 -30.45
CA THR A 217 8.78 -7.08 -31.27
C THR A 217 7.39 -7.49 -31.80
N ASP A 218 6.44 -6.55 -31.79
CA ASP A 218 5.06 -6.71 -32.27
C ASP A 218 4.23 -7.84 -31.62
N ILE A 219 4.68 -8.45 -30.52
CA ILE A 219 3.94 -9.53 -29.83
C ILE A 219 2.51 -9.10 -29.40
N PHE A 220 2.32 -7.80 -29.17
CA PHE A 220 1.05 -7.21 -28.75
C PHE A 220 0.29 -6.47 -29.86
N ARG A 221 0.72 -6.58 -31.14
CA ARG A 221 0.18 -5.80 -32.28
C ARG A 221 -1.35 -5.86 -32.46
N SER A 222 -1.98 -6.95 -32.03
CA SER A 222 -3.43 -7.15 -32.16
C SER A 222 -4.24 -6.58 -30.98
N LEU A 223 -3.58 -6.15 -29.89
CA LEU A 223 -4.21 -5.81 -28.63
C LEU A 223 -4.54 -4.31 -28.53
N SER A 224 -5.14 -3.75 -29.58
CA SER A 224 -5.42 -2.30 -29.67
C SER A 224 -6.35 -1.75 -28.57
N GLN A 225 -7.12 -2.61 -27.90
CA GLN A 225 -8.00 -2.25 -26.78
C GLN A 225 -7.35 -2.46 -25.39
N LEU A 226 -6.08 -2.87 -25.34
CA LEU A 226 -5.41 -3.16 -24.08
C LEU A 226 -5.26 -1.89 -23.25
N ILE A 227 -5.81 -1.90 -22.04
CA ILE A 227 -5.78 -0.80 -21.07
C ILE A 227 -4.62 -0.99 -20.10
N GLU A 228 -4.36 -2.23 -19.70
CA GLU A 228 -3.35 -2.58 -18.71
C GLU A 228 -2.52 -3.79 -19.15
N LEU A 229 -1.20 -3.61 -19.07
CA LEU A 229 -0.21 -4.66 -19.32
C LEU A 229 0.71 -4.81 -18.11
N ARG A 230 0.71 -6.00 -17.52
CA ARG A 230 1.56 -6.38 -16.39
C ARG A 230 2.64 -7.38 -16.79
N LEU A 231 3.89 -6.97 -16.66
CA LEU A 231 5.10 -7.71 -16.98
C LEU A 231 6.12 -7.65 -15.83
N GLU A 232 5.71 -7.17 -14.65
CA GLU A 232 6.57 -7.08 -13.48
C GLU A 232 7.04 -8.46 -13.01
N HIS A 233 8.17 -8.50 -12.29
CA HIS A 233 8.72 -9.75 -11.76
C HIS A 233 9.01 -10.81 -12.84
N ASN A 234 9.64 -10.39 -13.94
CA ASN A 234 10.18 -11.31 -14.94
C ASN A 234 11.72 -11.17 -15.00
N ASN A 235 12.36 -11.86 -15.94
CA ASN A 235 13.80 -11.77 -16.20
C ASN A 235 14.12 -10.88 -17.42
N ILE A 236 13.27 -9.91 -17.74
CA ILE A 236 13.37 -9.15 -19.00
C ILE A 236 14.64 -8.30 -18.96
N SER A 237 15.52 -8.53 -19.93
CA SER A 237 16.83 -7.88 -20.03
C SER A 237 16.90 -6.79 -21.10
N ALA A 238 15.99 -6.82 -22.09
CA ALA A 238 15.95 -5.88 -23.20
C ALA A 238 14.51 -5.48 -23.57
N ILE A 239 14.32 -4.20 -23.86
CA ILE A 239 13.12 -3.68 -24.55
C ILE A 239 13.58 -3.16 -25.91
N HIS A 240 13.12 -3.81 -26.97
CA HIS A 240 13.43 -3.44 -28.35
C HIS A 240 12.50 -2.35 -28.88
N LYS A 241 12.94 -1.69 -29.95
CA LYS A 241 12.11 -0.76 -30.72
C LYS A 241 10.75 -1.38 -31.05
N ASP A 242 9.70 -0.57 -30.96
CA ASP A 242 8.33 -0.91 -31.31
C ASP A 242 7.72 -2.10 -30.52
N ALA A 243 8.34 -2.53 -29.41
CA ALA A 243 7.84 -3.64 -28.58
C ALA A 243 6.38 -3.45 -28.09
N PHE A 244 5.95 -2.19 -27.90
CA PHE A 244 4.60 -1.82 -27.46
C PHE A 244 3.82 -1.05 -28.53
N ASN A 245 4.20 -1.19 -29.80
CA ASN A 245 3.54 -0.51 -30.90
C ASN A 245 2.07 -0.97 -31.04
N LEU A 246 1.19 -0.08 -31.52
CA LEU A 246 -0.26 -0.29 -31.71
C LEU A 246 -1.08 -0.50 -30.42
N LEU A 247 -0.48 -0.31 -29.24
CA LEU A 247 -1.19 -0.30 -27.96
C LEU A 247 -1.80 1.08 -27.65
N ASP A 248 -2.67 1.55 -28.55
CA ASP A 248 -3.20 2.92 -28.55
C ASP A 248 -4.06 3.25 -27.32
N ALA A 249 -4.70 2.25 -26.71
CA ALA A 249 -5.55 2.39 -25.53
C ALA A 249 -4.81 2.19 -24.19
N LEU A 250 -3.51 1.87 -24.21
CA LEU A 250 -2.77 1.46 -23.02
C LEU A 250 -2.59 2.63 -22.06
N LYS A 251 -3.08 2.45 -20.82
CA LYS A 251 -3.04 3.44 -19.74
C LYS A 251 -2.04 3.09 -18.66
N TYR A 252 -1.88 1.80 -18.39
CA TYR A 252 -1.06 1.29 -17.30
C TYR A 252 -0.06 0.27 -17.81
N LEU A 253 1.24 0.56 -17.62
CA LEU A 253 2.32 -0.35 -18.00
C LEU A 253 3.21 -0.63 -16.81
N HIS A 254 3.25 -1.91 -16.42
CA HIS A 254 4.04 -2.39 -15.28
C HIS A 254 5.22 -3.23 -15.77
N LEU A 255 6.43 -2.73 -15.54
CA LEU A 255 7.70 -3.34 -15.95
C LEU A 255 8.69 -3.44 -14.78
N SER A 256 8.25 -3.16 -13.56
CA SER A 256 9.06 -3.21 -12.34
C SER A 256 9.65 -4.60 -12.08
N LYS A 257 10.78 -4.67 -11.38
CA LYS A 257 11.44 -5.92 -10.97
C LYS A 257 11.76 -6.82 -12.16
N ASN A 258 12.38 -6.22 -13.17
CA ASN A 258 13.06 -6.89 -14.27
C ASN A 258 14.58 -6.61 -14.17
N TYR A 259 15.38 -6.95 -15.18
CA TYR A 259 16.84 -6.74 -15.14
C TYR A 259 17.33 -6.06 -16.41
N PHE A 260 16.80 -4.87 -16.69
CA PHE A 260 17.06 -4.18 -17.95
C PHE A 260 18.54 -3.79 -18.10
N THR A 261 19.16 -4.35 -19.14
CA THR A 261 20.49 -3.97 -19.62
C THR A 261 20.41 -3.01 -20.81
N MET A 262 19.31 -3.08 -21.57
CA MET A 262 19.05 -2.25 -22.75
C MET A 262 17.57 -1.85 -22.82
N ILE A 263 17.30 -0.56 -23.02
CA ILE A 263 15.96 -0.03 -23.26
C ILE A 263 16.03 0.88 -24.49
N ASP A 264 15.40 0.48 -25.59
CA ASP A 264 15.19 1.36 -26.74
C ASP A 264 13.98 2.25 -26.48
N CYS A 265 14.24 3.53 -26.22
CA CYS A 265 13.20 4.53 -25.93
C CYS A 265 12.16 4.70 -27.04
N ASN A 266 12.44 4.30 -28.30
CA ASN A 266 11.46 4.36 -29.37
C ASN A 266 10.26 3.42 -29.12
N ALA A 267 10.45 2.38 -28.30
CA ALA A 267 9.39 1.45 -27.89
C ALA A 267 8.19 2.14 -27.22
N PHE A 268 8.40 3.33 -26.64
CA PHE A 268 7.38 4.04 -25.87
C PHE A 268 6.74 5.23 -26.60
N THR A 269 7.31 5.64 -27.74
CA THR A 269 6.94 6.89 -28.44
C THR A 269 5.50 6.93 -28.96
N LYS A 270 4.84 5.78 -29.12
CA LYS A 270 3.45 5.65 -29.61
C LYS A 270 2.43 5.49 -28.49
N LEU A 271 2.86 5.38 -27.24
CA LEU A 271 1.99 5.15 -26.08
C LEU A 271 1.31 6.45 -25.60
N ASN A 272 0.45 7.02 -26.43
CA ASN A 272 -0.14 8.34 -26.21
C ASN A 272 -1.16 8.37 -25.05
N ALA A 273 -1.81 7.23 -24.75
CA ALA A 273 -2.82 7.11 -23.71
C ALA A 273 -2.24 6.79 -22.32
N ILE A 274 -0.92 6.56 -22.20
CA ILE A 274 -0.32 6.16 -20.93
C ILE A 274 -0.55 7.21 -19.85
N GLU A 275 -1.09 6.75 -18.72
CA GLU A 275 -1.36 7.55 -17.53
C GLU A 275 -0.38 7.19 -16.40
N GLN A 276 0.02 5.90 -16.29
CA GLN A 276 0.94 5.43 -15.26
C GLN A 276 1.99 4.47 -15.84
N PHE A 277 3.24 4.66 -15.43
CA PHE A 277 4.38 3.88 -15.90
C PHE A 277 5.26 3.44 -14.72
N TYR A 278 5.43 2.13 -14.55
CA TYR A 278 6.19 1.55 -13.43
C TYR A 278 7.44 0.80 -13.93
N LEU A 279 8.63 1.26 -13.50
CA LEU A 279 9.96 0.75 -13.85
C LEU A 279 10.84 0.53 -12.61
N SER A 280 10.22 0.37 -11.44
CA SER A 280 10.96 0.27 -10.18
C SER A 280 11.74 -1.04 -10.04
N SER A 281 12.87 -1.00 -9.34
CA SER A 281 13.69 -2.18 -9.05
C SER A 281 14.17 -2.94 -10.30
N SER A 282 14.52 -2.23 -11.39
CA SER A 282 14.87 -2.87 -12.67
C SER A 282 16.32 -2.69 -13.12
N GLY A 283 17.20 -2.26 -12.22
CA GLY A 283 18.65 -2.15 -12.46
C GLY A 283 19.06 -1.02 -13.42
N ILE A 284 18.16 -0.07 -13.69
CA ILE A 284 18.39 0.98 -14.70
C ILE A 284 19.37 2.02 -14.15
N LYS A 285 20.40 2.35 -14.94
CA LYS A 285 21.40 3.38 -14.56
C LYS A 285 21.11 4.74 -15.20
N VAL A 286 20.71 4.73 -16.47
CA VAL A 286 20.48 5.91 -17.30
C VAL A 286 19.28 5.66 -18.21
N LEU A 287 18.53 6.71 -18.50
CA LEU A 287 17.45 6.73 -19.49
C LEU A 287 17.76 7.84 -20.50
N ASP A 288 17.53 7.56 -21.78
CA ASP A 288 17.72 8.55 -22.84
C ASP A 288 16.61 9.61 -22.83
N HIS A 289 16.91 10.80 -23.34
CA HIS A 289 16.08 12.00 -23.30
C HIS A 289 14.73 11.88 -24.01
N ASN A 290 14.62 10.96 -24.97
CA ASN A 290 13.43 10.72 -25.79
C ASN A 290 12.47 9.68 -25.20
N CYS A 291 12.82 8.96 -24.12
CA CYS A 291 11.99 7.88 -23.57
C CYS A 291 10.56 8.31 -23.20
N PHE A 292 10.40 9.53 -22.68
CA PHE A 292 9.11 10.00 -22.15
C PHE A 292 8.74 11.40 -22.63
N SER A 293 9.44 11.96 -23.63
CA SER A 293 9.28 13.38 -24.03
C SER A 293 7.87 13.71 -24.50
N ASP A 294 7.22 12.77 -25.18
CA ASP A 294 5.94 12.98 -25.88
C ASP A 294 4.72 12.49 -25.09
N MET A 295 4.93 11.89 -23.90
CA MET A 295 3.83 11.36 -23.09
C MET A 295 3.08 12.48 -22.36
N THR A 296 2.05 13.02 -22.99
CA THR A 296 1.26 14.15 -22.45
C THR A 296 0.26 13.75 -21.37
N ASN A 297 -0.20 12.50 -21.38
CA ASN A 297 -1.17 11.98 -20.41
C ASN A 297 -0.52 11.32 -19.18
N LEU A 298 0.80 11.15 -19.19
CA LEU A 298 1.54 10.51 -18.10
C LEU A 298 1.41 11.35 -16.82
N ASN A 299 0.64 10.82 -15.87
CA ASN A 299 0.36 11.44 -14.58
C ASN A 299 1.31 10.94 -13.49
N GLU A 300 1.64 9.64 -13.51
CA GLU A 300 2.45 9.00 -12.48
C GLU A 300 3.56 8.16 -13.10
N ILE A 301 4.76 8.30 -12.55
CA ILE A 301 5.90 7.48 -12.94
C ILE A 301 6.69 7.03 -11.72
N ASP A 302 6.93 5.73 -11.65
CA ASP A 302 7.76 5.09 -10.63
C ASP A 302 9.04 4.54 -11.24
N VAL A 303 10.16 5.16 -10.90
CA VAL A 303 11.52 4.74 -11.24
C VAL A 303 12.35 4.46 -9.98
N SER A 304 11.68 4.17 -8.86
CA SER A 304 12.33 3.89 -7.58
C SER A 304 13.20 2.63 -7.60
N PHE A 305 14.11 2.51 -6.64
CA PHE A 305 14.98 1.34 -6.47
C PHE A 305 15.81 0.93 -7.71
N ASN A 306 16.17 1.90 -8.54
CA ASN A 306 17.10 1.73 -9.65
C ASN A 306 18.51 2.21 -9.25
N TYR A 307 19.38 2.45 -10.22
CA TYR A 307 20.74 2.93 -10.01
C TYR A 307 20.96 4.34 -10.56
N PHE A 308 19.91 5.16 -10.64
CA PHE A 308 20.03 6.54 -11.10
C PHE A 308 20.92 7.37 -10.17
N THR A 309 21.88 8.09 -10.74
CA THR A 309 22.73 9.06 -10.02
C THR A 309 22.20 10.49 -10.09
N ASP A 310 21.26 10.73 -11.01
CA ASP A 310 20.66 12.02 -11.33
C ASP A 310 19.16 11.86 -11.62
N ILE A 311 18.42 12.98 -11.68
CA ILE A 311 17.01 12.96 -12.08
C ILE A 311 16.93 12.63 -13.59
N PRO A 312 16.29 11.52 -14.00
CA PRO A 312 16.20 11.14 -15.40
C PRO A 312 15.33 12.11 -16.21
N PRO A 313 15.46 12.13 -17.54
CA PRO A 313 14.64 12.96 -18.41
C PRO A 313 13.21 12.42 -18.49
N LEU A 314 12.29 13.00 -17.72
CA LEU A 314 10.88 12.59 -17.69
C LEU A 314 9.96 13.59 -18.43
N SER A 315 8.71 13.17 -18.67
CA SER A 315 7.65 14.06 -19.19
C SER A 315 7.41 15.24 -18.25
N ARG A 316 7.15 16.43 -18.82
CA ARG A 316 6.82 17.64 -18.06
C ARG A 316 5.42 17.63 -17.44
N HIS A 317 4.55 16.72 -17.87
CA HIS A 317 3.14 16.68 -17.46
C HIS A 317 2.88 15.89 -16.18
N ILE A 318 3.89 15.16 -15.68
CA ILE A 318 3.78 14.31 -14.50
C ILE A 318 3.31 15.09 -13.26
N LYS A 319 2.46 14.43 -12.48
CA LYS A 319 1.94 14.89 -11.19
C LYS A 319 2.59 14.16 -10.03
N ILE A 320 2.94 12.89 -10.22
CA ILE A 320 3.55 12.05 -9.18
C ILE A 320 4.86 11.48 -9.72
N LEU A 321 5.96 11.73 -8.99
CA LEU A 321 7.27 11.18 -9.28
C LEU A 321 7.78 10.38 -8.08
N ALA A 322 7.86 9.06 -8.26
CA ALA A 322 8.57 8.16 -7.36
C ALA A 322 9.98 7.87 -7.89
N ILE A 323 11.02 8.36 -7.20
CA ILE A 323 12.43 8.15 -7.54
C ILE A 323 13.27 7.81 -6.30
N TYR A 324 12.62 7.34 -5.24
CA TYR A 324 13.28 6.95 -4.01
C TYR A 324 14.11 5.67 -4.17
N GLY A 325 15.04 5.40 -3.24
CA GLY A 325 15.83 4.17 -3.31
C GLY A 325 16.86 4.12 -4.44
N ASN A 326 17.22 5.25 -5.04
CA ASN A 326 18.24 5.38 -6.08
C ASN A 326 19.60 5.82 -5.49
N ARG A 327 20.56 6.18 -6.34
CA ARG A 327 21.91 6.62 -5.95
C ARG A 327 22.12 8.12 -6.18
N ILE A 328 21.05 8.92 -6.11
CA ILE A 328 21.14 10.36 -6.36
C ILE A 328 21.91 11.02 -5.23
N THR A 329 22.97 11.75 -5.56
CA THR A 329 23.88 12.32 -4.56
C THR A 329 23.64 13.81 -4.28
N ARG A 330 23.12 14.56 -5.26
CA ARG A 330 22.87 16.00 -5.15
C ARG A 330 21.64 16.39 -5.96
N LEU A 331 21.01 17.51 -5.57
CA LEU A 331 19.93 18.14 -6.34
C LEU A 331 20.42 19.50 -6.86
N PRO A 332 20.81 19.59 -8.15
CA PRO A 332 21.36 20.83 -8.69
C PRO A 332 20.28 21.89 -8.91
N ARG A 333 20.72 23.14 -9.06
CA ARG A 333 19.85 24.29 -9.29
C ARG A 333 18.92 24.04 -10.49
N ARG A 334 17.62 24.28 -10.29
CA ARG A 334 16.56 24.14 -11.31
C ARG A 334 16.37 22.72 -11.86
N VAL A 335 16.85 21.66 -11.20
CA VAL A 335 16.69 20.28 -11.69
C VAL A 335 15.22 19.89 -11.98
N PHE A 336 14.26 20.48 -11.26
CA PHE A 336 12.83 20.21 -11.45
C PHE A 336 12.06 21.28 -12.24
N PHE A 337 12.73 22.26 -12.88
CA PHE A 337 12.05 23.45 -13.39
C PHE A 337 10.95 23.20 -14.43
N LYS A 338 11.03 22.08 -15.15
CA LYS A 338 10.07 21.70 -16.18
C LYS A 338 8.82 20.98 -15.65
N TYR A 339 8.85 20.46 -14.43
CA TYR A 339 7.76 19.66 -13.86
C TYR A 339 6.75 20.54 -13.10
N THR A 340 6.18 21.54 -13.78
CA THR A 340 5.30 22.54 -13.14
C THR A 340 3.98 21.97 -12.64
N ASN A 341 3.61 20.78 -13.12
CA ASN A 341 2.41 20.05 -12.71
C ASN A 341 2.64 19.10 -11.53
N LEU A 342 3.87 18.95 -11.05
CA LEU A 342 4.22 17.99 -10.02
C LEU A 342 3.55 18.35 -8.69
N GLU A 343 2.81 17.39 -8.14
CA GLU A 343 2.06 17.46 -6.89
C GLU A 343 2.76 16.65 -5.79
N LYS A 344 3.33 15.48 -6.12
CA LYS A 344 4.02 14.60 -5.16
C LYS A 344 5.40 14.21 -5.66
N LEU A 345 6.40 14.37 -4.79
CA LEU A 345 7.80 14.06 -5.08
C LEU A 345 8.42 13.20 -3.97
N PHE A 346 8.75 11.96 -4.33
CA PHE A 346 9.36 10.98 -3.43
C PHE A 346 10.84 10.79 -3.77
N LEU A 347 11.71 11.34 -2.92
CA LEU A 347 13.18 11.32 -3.03
C LEU A 347 13.86 10.61 -1.86
N GLN A 348 13.10 9.97 -0.98
CA GLN A 348 13.63 9.29 0.20
C GLN A 348 14.63 8.18 -0.16
N ASN A 349 15.44 7.75 0.81
CA ASN A 349 16.36 6.62 0.66
C ASN A 349 17.28 6.74 -0.57
N ASN A 350 17.71 7.95 -0.92
CA ASN A 350 18.78 8.21 -1.87
C ASN A 350 20.08 8.53 -1.11
N GLU A 351 21.10 9.00 -1.81
CA GLU A 351 22.37 9.42 -1.23
C GLU A 351 22.55 10.94 -1.18
N ILE A 352 21.44 11.68 -1.13
CA ILE A 352 21.44 13.14 -1.30
C ILE A 352 22.12 13.79 -0.10
N HIS A 353 23.28 14.42 -0.33
CA HIS A 353 24.01 15.17 0.69
C HIS A 353 23.95 16.68 0.48
N GLU A 354 23.57 17.13 -0.71
CA GLU A 354 23.52 18.54 -1.11
C GLU A 354 22.25 18.86 -1.92
N ILE A 355 21.60 19.97 -1.59
CA ILE A 355 20.49 20.56 -2.36
C ILE A 355 20.86 22.02 -2.63
N GLU A 356 21.14 22.33 -3.89
CA GLU A 356 21.51 23.68 -4.30
C GLU A 356 20.33 24.67 -4.24
N TYR A 357 20.65 25.95 -4.08
CA TYR A 357 19.69 27.04 -4.16
C TYR A 357 18.83 26.94 -5.41
N ARG A 358 17.50 27.02 -5.23
CA ARG A 358 16.48 26.92 -6.29
C ARG A 358 16.42 25.54 -6.99
N ALA A 359 16.88 24.46 -6.38
CA ALA A 359 16.66 23.10 -6.90
C ALA A 359 15.17 22.82 -7.20
N PHE A 360 14.28 23.23 -6.28
CA PHE A 360 12.83 23.05 -6.40
C PHE A 360 12.08 24.19 -7.12
N LYS A 361 12.80 25.11 -7.78
CA LYS A 361 12.15 26.23 -8.49
C LYS A 361 11.25 25.69 -9.61
N GLY A 362 9.99 26.13 -9.64
CA GLY A 362 8.99 25.76 -10.65
C GLY A 362 7.91 24.80 -10.13
N LEU A 363 8.12 24.19 -8.96
CA LEU A 363 7.21 23.24 -8.34
C LEU A 363 6.04 23.92 -7.58
N SER A 364 5.28 24.78 -8.27
CA SER A 364 4.22 25.57 -7.65
C SER A 364 3.00 24.76 -7.21
N ARG A 365 2.80 23.55 -7.74
CA ARG A 365 1.70 22.65 -7.38
C ARG A 365 2.07 21.59 -6.34
N LEU A 366 3.32 21.55 -5.89
CA LEU A 366 3.82 20.50 -5.01
C LEU A 366 3.13 20.59 -3.64
N THR A 367 2.51 19.50 -3.23
CA THR A 367 1.81 19.33 -1.95
C THR A 367 2.57 18.41 -1.00
N GLU A 368 3.33 17.44 -1.52
CA GLU A 368 4.07 16.47 -0.72
C GLU A 368 5.51 16.31 -1.21
N LEU A 369 6.47 16.48 -0.29
CA LEU A 369 7.89 16.31 -0.53
C LEU A 369 8.51 15.38 0.53
N PHE A 370 8.99 14.22 0.08
CA PHE A 370 9.65 13.24 0.93
C PHE A 370 11.15 13.16 0.61
N LEU A 371 11.98 13.50 1.60
CA LEU A 371 13.44 13.52 1.52
C LEU A 371 14.09 12.69 2.63
N PHE A 372 13.31 11.86 3.34
CA PHE A 372 13.82 11.12 4.48
C PHE A 372 14.82 10.03 4.10
N GLY A 373 15.69 9.61 5.02
CA GLY A 373 16.67 8.55 4.74
C GLY A 373 17.75 8.95 3.73
N ASN A 374 18.09 10.24 3.67
CA ASN A 374 19.17 10.77 2.83
C ASN A 374 20.40 11.13 3.70
N LYS A 375 21.38 11.82 3.11
CA LYS A 375 22.66 12.18 3.74
C LYS A 375 22.77 13.69 4.03
N LEU A 376 21.66 14.43 4.08
CA LEU A 376 21.65 15.89 4.24
C LEU A 376 22.21 16.30 5.59
N SER A 377 23.34 17.01 5.60
CA SER A 377 23.94 17.59 6.81
C SER A 377 23.53 19.05 7.02
N HIS A 378 23.22 19.74 5.93
CA HIS A 378 22.78 21.13 5.90
C HIS A 378 21.83 21.34 4.72
N CYS A 379 21.01 22.39 4.80
CA CYS A 379 20.22 22.89 3.68
C CYS A 379 20.50 24.39 3.52
N GLU A 380 20.61 24.86 2.28
CA GLU A 380 20.80 26.29 2.00
C GLU A 380 19.59 27.14 2.42
N THR A 381 19.84 28.40 2.74
CA THR A 381 18.80 29.37 3.11
C THR A 381 17.72 29.47 2.05
N GLY A 382 16.47 29.27 2.48
CA GLY A 382 15.30 29.37 1.61
C GLY A 382 15.27 28.36 0.46
N VAL A 383 15.93 27.20 0.57
CA VAL A 383 15.91 26.18 -0.50
C VAL A 383 14.51 25.69 -0.85
N PHE A 384 13.59 25.68 0.12
CA PHE A 384 12.17 25.35 -0.06
C PHE A 384 11.27 26.56 -0.36
N LYS A 385 11.85 27.75 -0.55
CA LYS A 385 11.09 28.98 -0.79
C LYS A 385 10.24 28.86 -2.06
N ASN A 386 9.02 29.39 -1.98
CA ASN A 386 7.98 29.38 -3.03
C ASN A 386 7.25 28.05 -3.24
N LEU A 387 7.48 27.02 -2.42
CA LEU A 387 6.62 25.83 -2.36
C LEU A 387 5.34 26.15 -1.58
N ASN A 388 4.56 27.11 -2.10
CA ASN A 388 3.45 27.74 -1.37
C ASN A 388 2.26 26.81 -1.12
N ASN A 389 2.16 25.70 -1.86
CA ASN A 389 1.11 24.69 -1.71
C ASN A 389 1.59 23.44 -0.95
N LEU A 390 2.83 23.43 -0.47
CA LEU A 390 3.39 22.27 0.21
C LEU A 390 2.71 22.09 1.56
N LYS A 391 2.10 20.92 1.75
CA LYS A 391 1.40 20.52 2.97
C LYS A 391 2.23 19.57 3.83
N VAL A 392 3.01 18.69 3.20
CA VAL A 392 3.82 17.69 3.89
C VAL A 392 5.27 17.80 3.46
N LEU A 393 6.16 17.97 4.44
CA LEU A 393 7.60 17.93 4.25
C LEU A 393 8.21 16.92 5.22
N ASN A 394 8.88 15.90 4.68
CA ASN A 394 9.58 14.90 5.49
C ASN A 394 11.09 14.94 5.24
N LEU A 395 11.84 15.37 6.25
CA LEU A 395 13.31 15.45 6.29
C LEU A 395 13.90 14.49 7.33
N SER A 396 13.13 13.52 7.81
CA SER A 396 13.55 12.59 8.86
C SER A 396 14.73 11.72 8.41
N PHE A 397 15.44 11.09 9.35
CA PHE A 397 16.55 10.18 9.05
C PHE A 397 17.60 10.81 8.11
N ASN A 398 17.94 12.07 8.36
CA ASN A 398 19.04 12.78 7.72
C ASN A 398 20.12 13.09 8.77
N LYS A 399 21.04 14.00 8.46
CA LYS A 399 22.16 14.39 9.33
C LYS A 399 22.11 15.88 9.69
N LEU A 400 20.94 16.52 9.64
CA LEU A 400 20.79 17.96 9.84
C LEU A 400 21.23 18.35 11.25
N GLU A 401 22.21 19.25 11.36
CA GLU A 401 22.74 19.72 12.65
C GLU A 401 22.07 21.01 13.15
N ARG A 402 21.54 21.81 12.22
CA ARG A 402 20.89 23.09 12.49
C ARG A 402 19.79 23.39 11.48
N ILE A 403 18.85 24.26 11.85
CA ILE A 403 17.88 24.86 10.94
C ILE A 403 18.42 26.21 10.48
N ALA A 404 18.64 26.37 9.18
CA ALA A 404 19.11 27.63 8.59
C ALA A 404 18.01 28.71 8.62
N TYR A 405 18.42 29.98 8.56
CA TYR A 405 17.50 31.11 8.43
C TYR A 405 16.58 30.94 7.22
N GLU A 406 15.28 31.23 7.40
CA GLU A 406 14.23 31.10 6.37
C GLU A 406 14.13 29.73 5.68
N LEU A 407 14.68 28.66 6.28
CA LEU A 407 14.60 27.32 5.69
C LEU A 407 13.13 26.90 5.45
N PHE A 408 12.26 27.19 6.42
CA PHE A 408 10.85 26.81 6.42
C PHE A 408 9.90 27.97 6.13
N THR A 409 10.14 28.71 5.04
CA THR A 409 9.19 29.71 4.54
C THR A 409 8.12 29.02 3.69
N LEU A 410 7.20 28.31 4.37
CA LEU A 410 6.20 27.40 3.78
C LEU A 410 4.81 27.67 4.38
N PRO A 411 4.02 28.60 3.80
CA PRO A 411 2.82 29.11 4.43
C PRO A 411 1.68 28.08 4.57
N SER A 412 1.62 27.08 3.68
CA SER A 412 0.58 26.05 3.68
C SER A 412 0.99 24.75 4.34
N LEU A 413 2.17 24.70 4.98
CA LEU A 413 2.68 23.45 5.56
C LEU A 413 1.85 23.05 6.76
N GLU A 414 1.32 21.82 6.71
CA GLU A 414 0.49 21.22 7.74
C GLU A 414 1.30 20.22 8.59
N LYS A 415 2.24 19.48 7.98
CA LYS A 415 3.05 18.45 8.64
C LYS A 415 4.54 18.59 8.34
N LEU A 416 5.36 18.66 9.39
CA LEU A 416 6.81 18.72 9.29
C LEU A 416 7.46 17.61 10.11
N TYR A 417 8.21 16.74 9.41
CA TYR A 417 8.94 15.65 10.03
C TYR A 417 10.46 15.91 9.98
N LEU A 418 11.08 15.95 11.16
CA LEU A 418 12.52 16.13 11.37
C LEU A 418 13.10 15.03 12.28
N VAL A 419 12.41 13.90 12.40
CA VAL A 419 12.77 12.78 13.29
C VAL A 419 14.14 12.22 12.94
N SER A 420 14.93 11.79 13.91
CA SER A 420 16.21 11.11 13.67
C SER A 420 17.17 11.98 12.83
N ASN A 421 17.42 13.21 13.29
CA ASN A 421 18.45 14.11 12.77
C ASN A 421 19.51 14.37 13.86
N LYS A 422 20.33 15.41 13.69
CA LYS A 422 21.37 15.81 14.66
C LYS A 422 21.14 17.21 15.21
N LEU A 423 19.89 17.68 15.20
CA LEU A 423 19.56 19.05 15.61
C LEU A 423 19.92 19.25 17.08
N LYS A 424 20.80 20.21 17.36
CA LYS A 424 21.25 20.51 18.73
C LYS A 424 20.70 21.83 19.26
N VAL A 425 20.84 22.88 18.46
CA VAL A 425 20.41 24.24 18.82
C VAL A 425 19.29 24.66 17.89
N LEU A 426 18.19 25.13 18.48
CA LEU A 426 17.08 25.74 17.77
C LEU A 426 17.05 27.24 18.05
N ASN A 427 16.72 28.03 17.04
CA ASN A 427 16.55 29.48 17.16
C ASN A 427 15.07 29.86 17.32
N ASN A 428 14.77 31.02 17.93
CA ASN A 428 13.39 31.49 18.17
C ASN A 428 12.56 31.67 16.90
N ASN A 429 13.22 31.85 15.74
CA ASN A 429 12.57 32.05 14.45
C ASN A 429 12.63 30.80 13.53
N SER A 430 13.09 29.65 14.02
CA SER A 430 13.26 28.44 13.20
C SER A 430 11.97 28.01 12.49
N PHE A 431 10.81 28.23 13.13
CA PHE A 431 9.50 27.81 12.64
C PHE A 431 8.52 28.99 12.46
N SER A 432 8.99 30.24 12.49
CA SER A 432 8.11 31.42 12.61
C SER A 432 7.15 31.64 11.43
N ASN A 433 7.44 31.04 10.26
CA ASN A 433 6.65 31.18 9.03
C ASN A 433 5.66 30.02 8.79
N LEU A 434 5.57 29.06 9.71
CA LEU A 434 4.75 27.85 9.57
C LEU A 434 3.35 28.02 10.21
N LEU A 435 2.59 29.01 9.72
CA LEU A 435 1.33 29.47 10.36
C LEU A 435 0.21 28.40 10.37
N ASN A 436 0.23 27.49 9.40
CA ASN A 436 -0.77 26.42 9.25
C ASN A 436 -0.29 25.07 9.78
N LEU A 437 0.87 25.01 10.44
CA LEU A 437 1.44 23.76 10.91
C LEU A 437 0.56 23.14 12.00
N GLN A 438 0.22 21.87 11.82
CA GLN A 438 -0.62 21.07 12.71
C GLN A 438 0.21 20.02 13.45
N GLU A 439 1.21 19.44 12.78
CA GLU A 439 2.04 18.38 13.35
C GLU A 439 3.53 18.69 13.17
N LEU A 440 4.27 18.68 14.29
CA LEU A 440 5.72 18.88 14.31
C LEU A 440 6.40 17.71 15.04
N TYR A 441 7.25 17.00 14.31
CA TYR A 441 7.99 15.86 14.81
C TYR A 441 9.49 16.18 14.88
N LEU A 442 10.02 16.27 16.09
CA LEU A 442 11.43 16.56 16.40
C LEU A 442 12.09 15.43 17.21
N SER A 443 11.44 14.27 17.30
CA SER A 443 11.92 13.12 18.07
C SER A 443 13.29 12.62 17.62
N TYR A 444 14.06 11.99 18.51
CA TYR A 444 15.37 11.41 18.18
C TYR A 444 16.34 12.45 17.58
N ASN A 445 16.47 13.60 18.22
CA ASN A 445 17.48 14.62 17.88
C ASN A 445 18.46 14.80 19.06
N ARG A 446 19.15 15.93 19.13
CA ARG A 446 20.12 16.25 20.19
C ARG A 446 19.78 17.60 20.83
N ILE A 447 18.50 17.96 20.87
CA ILE A 447 18.05 19.29 21.28
C ILE A 447 18.30 19.43 22.79
N ASP A 448 19.14 20.39 23.18
CA ASP A 448 19.51 20.60 24.59
C ASP A 448 18.51 21.52 25.31
N SER A 449 17.90 22.47 24.61
CA SER A 449 16.95 23.41 25.21
C SER A 449 15.96 23.98 24.20
N LEU A 450 14.83 24.47 24.71
CA LEU A 450 13.79 25.15 23.94
C LEU A 450 13.81 26.65 24.23
N PRO A 451 14.15 27.51 23.25
CA PRO A 451 14.13 28.94 23.45
C PRO A 451 12.73 29.51 23.74
N ASN A 452 12.69 30.62 24.49
CA ASN A 452 11.46 31.34 24.79
C ASN A 452 10.81 31.87 23.50
N ARG A 453 9.48 31.74 23.38
CA ARG A 453 8.66 32.21 22.25
C ARG A 453 8.95 31.56 20.90
N MET A 454 9.68 30.45 20.84
CA MET A 454 10.05 29.87 19.53
C MET A 454 8.85 29.36 18.70
N PHE A 455 7.74 29.06 19.38
CA PHE A 455 6.51 28.54 18.77
C PHE A 455 5.37 29.58 18.70
N THR A 456 5.64 30.87 18.97
CA THR A 456 4.60 31.91 19.11
C THR A 456 3.66 32.04 17.90
N ASN A 457 4.14 31.68 16.70
CA ASN A 457 3.35 31.76 15.48
C ASN A 457 2.63 30.45 15.11
N LEU A 458 2.89 29.34 15.81
CA LEU A 458 2.34 28.01 15.49
C LEU A 458 0.94 27.81 16.09
N LYS A 459 0.02 28.73 15.79
CA LYS A 459 -1.33 28.78 16.38
C LYS A 459 -2.23 27.61 15.98
N SER A 460 -1.85 26.88 14.93
CA SER A 460 -2.58 25.72 14.42
C SER A 460 -2.06 24.38 14.92
N LEU A 461 -0.97 24.37 15.70
CA LEU A 461 -0.28 23.15 16.10
C LEU A 461 -1.13 22.33 17.07
N ILE A 462 -1.33 21.06 16.75
CA ILE A 462 -2.13 20.10 17.52
C ILE A 462 -1.21 19.06 18.18
N LEU A 463 -0.11 18.70 17.52
CA LEU A 463 0.82 17.67 17.98
C LEU A 463 2.27 18.16 17.91
N LEU A 464 2.96 18.05 19.04
CA LEU A 464 4.38 18.33 19.17
C LEU A 464 5.09 17.12 19.81
N LYS A 465 5.99 16.49 19.04
CA LYS A 465 6.85 15.41 19.54
C LYS A 465 8.29 15.88 19.68
N LEU A 466 8.83 15.77 20.89
CA LEU A 466 10.17 16.14 21.29
C LEU A 466 10.87 14.99 22.05
N ASP A 467 10.31 13.79 21.99
CA ASP A 467 10.86 12.64 22.70
C ASP A 467 12.25 12.22 22.19
N HIS A 468 13.04 11.56 23.03
CA HIS A 468 14.40 11.14 22.68
C HIS A 468 15.29 12.32 22.24
N ASN A 469 15.38 13.34 23.10
CA ASN A 469 16.26 14.51 22.95
C ASN A 469 17.11 14.69 24.23
N ASN A 470 17.83 15.81 24.34
CA ASN A 470 18.70 16.11 25.48
C ASN A 470 18.16 17.22 26.37
N ILE A 471 16.86 17.52 26.32
CA ILE A 471 16.27 18.67 27.02
C ILE A 471 16.41 18.45 28.53
N ASP A 472 17.04 19.38 29.24
CA ASP A 472 17.30 19.27 30.69
C ASP A 472 16.47 20.24 31.54
N TYR A 473 16.01 21.34 30.93
CA TYR A 473 15.22 22.38 31.58
C TYR A 473 14.12 22.92 30.69
N LEU A 474 12.93 23.08 31.26
CA LEU A 474 11.81 23.75 30.60
C LEU A 474 11.54 25.12 31.21
N GLN A 475 11.94 26.17 30.48
CA GLN A 475 11.80 27.56 30.91
C GLN A 475 10.39 28.14 30.67
N ASN A 476 10.09 29.24 31.36
CA ASN A 476 8.86 29.99 31.11
C ASN A 476 8.77 30.46 29.64
N GLY A 477 7.62 30.23 29.02
CA GLY A 477 7.30 30.72 27.68
C GLY A 477 7.92 29.93 26.51
N CYS A 478 8.60 28.81 26.75
CA CYS A 478 9.12 27.97 25.66
C CYS A 478 8.00 27.39 24.78
N PHE A 479 6.79 27.19 25.31
CA PHE A 479 5.59 26.73 24.58
C PHE A 479 4.57 27.83 24.26
N SER A 480 4.91 29.12 24.45
CA SER A 480 3.98 30.22 24.17
C SER A 480 3.52 30.23 22.70
N GLY A 481 2.21 30.41 22.50
CA GLY A 481 1.53 30.45 21.19
C GLY A 481 0.85 29.14 20.77
N LEU A 482 1.08 28.05 21.49
CA LEU A 482 0.55 26.71 21.20
C LEU A 482 -0.88 26.50 21.75
N GLU A 483 -1.79 27.43 21.47
CA GLU A 483 -3.15 27.46 22.04
C GLU A 483 -4.04 26.27 21.65
N LYS A 484 -3.79 25.68 20.46
CA LYS A 484 -4.51 24.51 19.94
C LYS A 484 -3.82 23.18 20.22
N LEU A 485 -2.67 23.18 20.89
CA LEU A 485 -1.90 21.97 21.14
C LEU A 485 -2.74 21.00 21.98
N GLN A 486 -2.81 19.75 21.55
CA GLN A 486 -3.54 18.68 22.21
C GLN A 486 -2.60 17.62 22.77
N VAL A 487 -1.51 17.33 22.07
CA VAL A 487 -0.56 16.25 22.41
C VAL A 487 0.85 16.83 22.47
N LEU A 488 1.46 16.71 23.65
CA LEU A 488 2.85 17.08 23.89
C LEU A 488 3.63 15.85 24.38
N VAL A 489 4.63 15.43 23.62
CA VAL A 489 5.47 14.27 23.96
C VAL A 489 6.90 14.75 24.24
N LEU A 490 7.36 14.55 25.48
CA LEU A 490 8.67 14.95 26.01
C LEU A 490 9.41 13.77 26.66
N SER A 491 8.94 12.54 26.46
CA SER A 491 9.56 11.35 27.04
C SER A 491 10.98 11.11 26.57
N SER A 492 11.77 10.39 27.35
CA SER A 492 13.17 10.08 27.02
C SER A 492 13.99 11.35 26.78
N ASN A 493 13.94 12.29 27.72
CA ASN A 493 14.80 13.48 27.74
C ASN A 493 15.62 13.48 29.05
N ASN A 494 16.31 14.59 29.35
CA ASN A 494 17.09 14.75 30.59
C ASN A 494 16.43 15.73 31.56
N ILE A 495 15.11 15.92 31.50
CA ILE A 495 14.43 17.03 32.19
C ILE A 495 14.52 16.82 33.70
N ILE A 496 15.17 17.76 34.39
CA ILE A 496 15.31 17.75 35.86
C ILE A 496 14.28 18.67 36.49
N ASN A 497 14.15 19.88 35.94
CA ASN A 497 13.31 20.94 36.50
C ASN A 497 12.37 21.53 35.45
N ILE A 498 11.16 21.84 35.89
CA ILE A 498 10.12 22.48 35.09
C ILE A 498 9.75 23.81 35.76
N HIS A 499 9.77 24.92 35.02
CA HIS A 499 9.29 26.19 35.55
C HIS A 499 7.76 26.15 35.79
N HIS A 500 7.27 26.63 36.95
CA HIS A 500 5.84 26.62 37.35
C HIS A 500 4.86 27.31 36.38
N LYS A 501 5.35 28.03 35.37
CA LYS A 501 4.57 28.70 34.30
C LYS A 501 4.85 28.16 32.89
N VAL A 502 5.56 27.03 32.77
CA VAL A 502 5.95 26.47 31.46
C VAL A 502 4.75 26.24 30.53
N PHE A 503 3.62 25.83 31.09
CA PHE A 503 2.41 25.48 30.34
C PHE A 503 1.43 26.65 30.17
N ALA A 504 1.84 27.87 30.52
CA ALA A 504 1.00 29.05 30.34
C ALA A 504 0.53 29.16 28.88
N GLY A 505 -0.79 29.17 28.68
CA GLY A 505 -1.43 29.25 27.36
C GLY A 505 -1.76 27.90 26.69
N LEU A 506 -1.40 26.76 27.29
CA LEU A 506 -1.69 25.42 26.75
C LEU A 506 -3.09 24.88 27.10
N ALA A 507 -4.12 25.72 26.93
CA ALA A 507 -5.47 25.43 27.40
C ALA A 507 -6.17 24.24 26.70
N SER A 508 -5.63 23.77 25.57
CA SER A 508 -6.19 22.68 24.78
C SER A 508 -5.54 21.31 25.00
N VAL A 509 -4.45 21.25 25.78
CA VAL A 509 -3.67 20.02 25.93
C VAL A 509 -4.47 18.96 26.66
N LYS A 510 -4.51 17.77 26.06
CA LYS A 510 -5.20 16.57 26.57
C LYS A 510 -4.22 15.50 27.04
N PHE A 511 -3.03 15.48 26.47
CA PHE A 511 -2.02 14.46 26.70
C PHE A 511 -0.64 15.09 26.87
N ILE A 512 0.03 14.77 27.97
CA ILE A 512 1.43 15.09 28.21
C ILE A 512 2.18 13.82 28.60
N ASP A 513 3.29 13.56 27.92
CA ASP A 513 4.20 12.47 28.24
C ASP A 513 5.56 13.00 28.67
N PHE A 514 5.92 12.71 29.92
CA PHE A 514 7.20 13.01 30.56
C PHE A 514 7.98 11.75 30.93
N ALA A 515 7.55 10.56 30.49
CA ALA A 515 8.18 9.34 30.95
C ALA A 515 9.67 9.27 30.59
N ASN A 516 10.46 8.55 31.38
CA ASN A 516 11.91 8.39 31.17
C ASN A 516 12.62 9.76 31.15
N ASN A 517 12.44 10.55 32.22
CA ASN A 517 13.16 11.80 32.47
C ASN A 517 13.83 11.75 33.86
N LYS A 518 14.29 12.88 34.39
CA LYS A 518 14.97 12.99 35.69
C LYS A 518 14.22 13.90 36.65
N LEU A 519 12.90 13.97 36.53
CA LEU A 519 12.08 14.85 37.35
C LEU A 519 12.12 14.38 38.80
N GLN A 520 12.48 15.28 39.71
CA GLN A 520 12.52 15.00 41.16
C GLN A 520 11.36 15.64 41.91
N PHE A 521 10.92 16.83 41.48
CA PHE A 521 9.86 17.60 42.09
C PHE A 521 8.91 18.16 41.04
N ILE A 522 7.61 18.20 41.36
CA ILE A 522 6.58 18.79 40.52
C ILE A 522 5.72 19.71 41.38
N ASP A 523 5.77 21.01 41.08
CA ASP A 523 4.89 21.98 41.72
C ASP A 523 3.46 21.85 41.17
N GLY A 524 2.46 21.71 42.04
CA GLY A 524 1.05 21.66 41.65
C GLY A 524 0.53 22.91 40.93
N GLU A 525 1.18 24.06 41.07
CA GLU A 525 0.87 25.25 40.28
C GLU A 525 1.26 25.10 38.80
N THR A 526 2.23 24.21 38.49
CA THR A 526 2.70 23.96 37.12
C THR A 526 1.56 23.60 36.17
N PHE A 527 0.58 22.84 36.67
CA PHE A 527 -0.53 22.34 35.86
C PHE A 527 -1.76 23.26 35.84
N GLN A 528 -1.71 24.44 36.49
CA GLN A 528 -2.85 25.36 36.56
C GLN A 528 -3.37 25.79 35.19
N ALA A 529 -2.50 25.80 34.18
CA ALA A 529 -2.84 26.18 32.81
C ALA A 529 -3.39 25.04 31.94
N LEU A 530 -3.67 23.85 32.50
CA LEU A 530 -4.04 22.64 31.75
C LEU A 530 -5.44 22.08 32.09
N PRO A 531 -6.53 22.85 31.93
CA PRO A 531 -7.86 22.43 32.36
C PRO A 531 -8.42 21.22 31.60
N LYS A 532 -7.89 20.90 30.40
CA LYS A 532 -8.35 19.79 29.54
C LYS A 532 -7.48 18.54 29.60
N LEU A 533 -6.44 18.53 30.46
CA LEU A 533 -5.53 17.40 30.57
C LEU A 533 -6.31 16.14 30.99
N LYS A 534 -6.18 15.07 30.20
CA LYS A 534 -6.82 13.77 30.45
C LYS A 534 -5.81 12.70 30.82
N ILE A 535 -4.59 12.79 30.28
CA ILE A 535 -3.52 11.83 30.51
C ILE A 535 -2.23 12.57 30.83
N LEU A 536 -1.61 12.17 31.93
CA LEU A 536 -0.29 12.61 32.34
C LEU A 536 0.59 11.39 32.60
N ASN A 537 1.61 11.18 31.78
CA ASN A 537 2.55 10.10 31.98
C ASN A 537 3.84 10.62 32.63
N LEU A 538 4.14 10.16 33.84
CA LEU A 538 5.36 10.47 34.61
C LEU A 538 6.16 9.20 34.93
N ASP A 539 5.89 8.07 34.26
CA ASP A 539 6.61 6.82 34.47
C ASP A 539 8.12 7.00 34.33
N ASN A 540 8.90 6.24 35.10
CA ASN A 540 10.38 6.22 35.07
C ASN A 540 11.00 7.62 35.20
N ASN A 541 10.71 8.28 36.31
CA ASN A 541 11.36 9.52 36.73
C ASN A 541 12.00 9.33 38.12
N GLU A 542 12.49 10.41 38.73
CA GLU A 542 13.14 10.39 40.05
C GLU A 542 12.25 11.03 41.13
N ILE A 543 10.92 10.99 40.96
CA ILE A 543 9.97 11.69 41.84
C ILE A 543 9.90 10.93 43.16
N PHE A 544 10.21 11.61 44.27
CA PHE A 544 10.16 11.03 45.61
C PHE A 544 9.06 11.65 46.50
N ASN A 545 8.47 12.78 46.09
CA ASN A 545 7.39 13.43 46.80
C ASN A 545 6.38 14.02 45.82
N LEU A 546 5.15 13.52 45.86
CA LEU A 546 4.02 14.00 45.07
C LEU A 546 2.74 13.74 45.85
N MET A 547 1.91 14.77 46.04
CA MET A 547 0.64 14.69 46.77
C MET A 547 -0.57 14.84 45.83
N LEU A 548 -1.65 14.12 46.11
CA LEU A 548 -2.88 14.16 45.30
C LEU A 548 -3.42 15.60 45.10
N ASN A 549 -3.31 16.45 46.12
CA ASN A 549 -3.78 17.84 46.08
C ASN A 549 -2.96 18.74 45.12
N GLU A 550 -1.75 18.34 44.72
CA GLU A 550 -0.97 19.07 43.71
C GLU A 550 -1.61 18.96 42.33
N LEU A 551 -2.44 17.93 42.08
CA LEU A 551 -3.20 17.76 40.85
C LEU A 551 -4.62 18.36 40.90
N LYS A 552 -4.95 19.14 41.95
CA LYS A 552 -6.28 19.78 42.09
C LYS A 552 -6.68 20.67 40.89
N ASN A 553 -5.68 21.20 40.18
CA ASN A 553 -5.89 22.11 39.06
C ASN A 553 -6.05 21.40 37.70
N VAL A 554 -6.02 20.07 37.66
CA VAL A 554 -6.27 19.26 36.44
C VAL A 554 -7.53 18.38 36.62
N PRO A 555 -8.73 18.98 36.68
CA PRO A 555 -9.96 18.29 37.09
C PRO A 555 -10.44 17.21 36.10
N ASN A 556 -9.89 17.18 34.88
CA ASN A 556 -10.26 16.23 33.84
C ASN A 556 -9.27 15.06 33.70
N LEU A 557 -8.27 14.96 34.57
CA LEU A 557 -7.27 13.91 34.54
C LEU A 557 -7.95 12.55 34.82
N LYS A 558 -7.72 11.58 33.93
CA LYS A 558 -8.28 10.23 34.00
C LYS A 558 -7.23 9.15 34.14
N TYR A 559 -6.09 9.33 33.47
CA TYR A 559 -5.00 8.37 33.44
C TYR A 559 -3.71 9.02 33.92
N ILE A 560 -3.01 8.33 34.81
CA ILE A 560 -1.71 8.76 35.32
C ILE A 560 -0.71 7.61 35.30
N GLY A 561 0.50 7.87 34.80
CA GLY A 561 1.65 6.98 34.91
C GLY A 561 2.57 7.48 36.01
N LEU A 562 2.89 6.64 36.99
CA LEU A 562 3.82 6.93 38.11
C LEU A 562 4.80 5.78 38.36
N ASN A 563 4.77 4.72 37.56
CA ASN A 563 5.60 3.53 37.76
C ASN A 563 7.08 3.89 37.63
N GLY A 564 7.96 3.22 38.37
CA GLY A 564 9.41 3.46 38.27
C GLY A 564 9.88 4.81 38.82
N ASN A 565 9.12 5.43 39.72
CA ASN A 565 9.53 6.56 40.55
C ASN A 565 9.96 6.11 41.96
N PHE A 566 10.41 7.04 42.81
CA PHE A 566 10.79 6.80 44.21
C PHE A 566 9.65 7.11 45.20
N LEU A 567 8.40 6.86 44.79
CA LEU A 567 7.22 7.06 45.64
C LEU A 567 6.98 5.84 46.52
N GLU A 568 6.49 6.04 47.75
CA GLU A 568 6.03 4.95 48.60
C GLU A 568 4.79 4.26 48.01
N ASP A 569 4.66 2.95 48.21
CA ASP A 569 3.51 2.16 47.74
C ASP A 569 2.17 2.74 48.21
N SER A 570 2.13 3.27 49.45
CA SER A 570 0.95 3.92 50.03
C SER A 570 0.49 5.16 49.24
N VAL A 571 1.43 5.90 48.62
CA VAL A 571 1.14 7.06 47.78
C VAL A 571 0.64 6.58 46.42
N LEU A 572 1.28 5.56 45.83
CA LEU A 572 0.85 4.98 44.56
C LEU A 572 -0.58 4.43 44.64
N GLU A 573 -0.93 3.71 45.72
CA GLU A 573 -2.29 3.23 45.97
C GLU A 573 -3.31 4.37 46.06
N GLN A 574 -2.95 5.50 46.68
CA GLN A 574 -3.81 6.68 46.73
C GLN A 574 -4.05 7.24 45.33
N PHE A 575 -3.04 7.36 44.48
CA PHE A 575 -3.22 7.83 43.11
C PHE A 575 -4.05 6.84 42.27
N TYR A 576 -3.78 5.54 42.37
CA TYR A 576 -4.47 4.52 41.55
C TYR A 576 -5.89 4.19 42.03
N SER A 577 -6.28 4.61 43.22
CA SER A 577 -7.69 4.62 43.64
C SER A 577 -8.49 5.77 43.02
N HIS A 578 -7.83 6.85 42.59
CA HIS A 578 -8.47 8.05 42.01
C HIS A 578 -8.34 8.10 40.48
N TYR A 579 -7.27 7.55 39.91
CA TYR A 579 -6.95 7.60 38.48
C TYR A 579 -6.66 6.20 37.94
N HIS A 580 -6.98 5.97 36.66
CA HIS A 580 -6.57 4.73 36.00
C HIS A 580 -5.07 4.72 35.74
N ASN A 581 -4.43 3.56 35.89
CA ASN A 581 -3.03 3.41 35.51
C ASN A 581 -2.88 3.62 34.00
N TYR A 582 -1.84 4.33 33.60
CA TYR A 582 -1.49 4.55 32.21
C TYR A 582 -0.92 3.26 31.59
N HIS A 583 -1.38 2.93 30.38
CA HIS A 583 -0.77 1.92 29.53
C HIS A 583 -0.50 2.50 28.14
N THR A 584 0.63 2.12 27.53
CA THR A 584 1.11 2.62 26.23
C THR A 584 0.10 2.46 25.08
N SER A 585 -0.82 1.49 25.16
CA SER A 585 -1.92 1.29 24.19
C SER A 585 -2.97 2.42 24.18
N THR A 586 -2.96 3.33 25.15
CA THR A 586 -3.94 4.41 25.32
C THR A 586 -3.71 5.58 24.35
N LEU A 587 -2.51 5.71 23.77
CA LEU A 587 -2.15 6.83 22.88
C LEU A 587 -2.88 6.79 21.52
N GLN A 588 -3.12 5.58 20.99
CA GLN A 588 -3.76 5.39 19.68
C GLN A 588 -5.21 5.91 19.69
N ASN A 589 -5.95 5.63 20.78
CA ASN A 589 -7.36 6.00 20.97
C ASN A 589 -7.61 7.51 21.20
N LEU A 590 -6.55 8.34 21.32
CA LEU A 590 -6.65 9.79 21.51
C LEU A 590 -6.35 10.59 20.23
N LEU A 591 -5.70 9.94 19.26
CA LEU A 591 -5.33 10.52 17.97
C LEU A 591 -6.35 10.18 16.87
N ASP A 592 -7.13 9.11 17.06
CA ASP A 592 -8.39 8.83 16.35
C ASP A 592 -9.55 9.62 17.01
#